data_AF-A0A444KYL3-F1
#
_entry.id   AF-A0A444KYL3-F1
#
_cell.length_a   1.000
_cell.length_b   1.000
_cell.length_c   1.000
_cell.angle_alpha   90.00
_cell.angle_beta   90.00
_cell.angle_gamma   90.00
#
_symmetry.space_group_name_H-M   'P 1'
#
loop_
_entity.id
_entity.type
_entity.pdbx_description
1 polymer ?
#
loop_
_entity_poly.entity_id
_entity_poly.type
_entity_poly.pdbx_seq_one_letter_code
_entity_poly.pdbx_strand_id
1 'polypeptide(L)'
;MKAYVYQAALYCPTCAERIRERLCIEAGASAQLMETGCDSYAYPQGPYGQGGGEADCPQHCDACSRFLENPLTSDGYAYAREKLAEGRGNAAVLEAWRAFYELEVA
;
A
#
# COMPACT_ATOMS: atom_id res chain seq x y z
N MET A 1 -1.50 -7.08 -6.00
CA MET A 1 -0.15 -6.51 -5.70
C MET A 1 0.51 -7.08 -4.43
N LYS A 2 1.84 -6.97 -4.27
CA LYS A 2 2.57 -7.18 -2.98
C LYS A 2 2.77 -5.82 -2.27
N ALA A 3 2.69 -5.80 -0.94
CA ALA A 3 2.92 -4.59 -0.14
C ALA A 3 3.83 -4.87 1.07
N TYR A 4 4.41 -3.81 1.62
CA TYR A 4 5.24 -3.84 2.82
C TYR A 4 4.70 -2.85 3.84
N VAL A 5 4.83 -3.16 5.12
CA VAL A 5 4.48 -2.26 6.22
C VAL A 5 5.76 -1.68 6.81
N TYR A 6 5.81 -0.36 6.91
CA TYR A 6 6.90 0.35 7.59
C TYR A 6 6.36 1.61 8.26
N GLN A 7 6.63 1.80 9.56
CA GLN A 7 6.20 2.97 10.34
C GLN A 7 4.71 3.31 10.15
N ALA A 8 3.85 2.30 10.28
CA ALA A 8 2.39 2.39 10.11
C ALA A 8 1.91 2.81 8.69
N ALA A 9 2.80 2.85 7.70
CA ALA A 9 2.49 3.13 6.31
C ALA A 9 2.70 1.90 5.41
N LEU A 10 2.01 1.88 4.26
CA LEU A 10 2.13 0.84 3.25
C LEU A 10 3.02 1.28 2.09
N TYR A 11 3.87 0.37 1.63
CA TYR A 11 4.81 0.61 0.55
C TYR A 11 4.72 -0.46 -0.54
N CYS A 12 4.86 -0.04 -1.79
CA CYS A 12 5.08 -0.98 -2.89
C CYS A 12 6.50 -1.58 -2.80
N PRO A 13 6.77 -2.73 -3.45
CA PRO A 13 8.06 -3.42 -3.32
C PRO A 13 9.25 -2.52 -3.67
N THR A 14 9.16 -1.73 -4.74
CA THR A 14 10.23 -0.82 -5.15
C THR A 14 10.56 0.23 -4.10
N CYS A 15 9.54 0.80 -3.44
CA CYS A 15 9.77 1.80 -2.39
C CYS A 15 10.27 1.16 -1.10
N ALA A 16 9.75 -0.01 -0.75
CA ALA A 16 10.20 -0.75 0.43
C ALA A 16 11.68 -1.15 0.30
N GLU A 17 12.10 -1.68 -0.84
CA GLU A 17 13.51 -2.06 -1.05
C GLU A 17 14.45 -0.85 -1.01
N ARG A 18 14.04 0.32 -1.54
CA ARG A 18 14.82 1.56 -1.38
C ARG A 18 14.98 1.98 0.08
N ILE A 19 13.93 1.82 0.90
CA ILE A 19 14.01 2.11 2.34
C ILE A 19 14.96 1.11 3.01
N ARG A 20 14.83 -0.18 2.69
CA ARG A 20 15.71 -1.25 3.19
C ARG A 20 17.17 -0.96 2.89
N GLU A 21 17.50 -0.64 1.63
CA GLU A 21 18.85 -0.29 1.18
C GLU A 21 19.41 0.92 1.96
N ARG A 22 18.62 2.00 2.09
CA ARG A 22 19.02 3.18 2.86
C ARG A 22 19.35 2.83 4.31
N LEU A 23 18.46 2.09 4.98
CA LEU A 23 18.65 1.70 6.39
C LEU A 23 19.88 0.81 6.58
N CYS A 24 20.17 -0.08 5.62
CA CYS A 24 21.38 -0.91 5.66
C CYS A 24 22.66 -0.06 5.58
N ILE A 25 22.67 0.93 4.68
CA ILE A 25 23.80 1.86 4.55
C ILE A 25 23.98 2.67 5.83
N GLU A 26 22.91 3.23 6.39
CA GLU A 26 22.93 4.03 7.62
C GLU A 26 23.39 3.21 8.83
N ALA A 27 22.99 1.94 8.92
CA ALA A 27 23.36 1.04 10.01
C ALA A 27 24.75 0.38 9.83
N GLY A 28 25.36 0.46 8.64
CA GLY A 28 26.57 -0.30 8.31
C GLY A 28 26.36 -1.82 8.39
N ALA A 29 25.11 -2.29 8.18
CA ALA A 29 24.69 -3.68 8.36
C ALA A 29 24.11 -4.26 7.06
N SER A 30 24.05 -5.59 6.95
CA SER A 30 23.40 -6.24 5.80
C SER A 30 21.89 -6.33 6.00
N ALA A 31 21.14 -6.28 4.90
CA ALA A 31 19.68 -6.40 4.89
C ALA A 31 19.16 -7.65 5.61
N GLN A 32 19.90 -8.75 5.50
CA GLN A 32 19.55 -10.03 6.12
C GLN A 32 19.60 -9.97 7.65
N LEU A 33 20.52 -9.20 8.23
CA LEU A 33 20.61 -9.01 9.68
C LEU A 33 19.46 -8.13 10.22
N MET A 34 19.04 -7.14 9.44
CA MET A 34 17.95 -6.21 9.81
C MET A 34 16.57 -6.87 9.68
N GLU A 35 16.39 -7.76 8.71
CA GLU A 35 15.12 -8.46 8.50
C GLU A 35 14.82 -9.46 9.64
N THR A 36 15.84 -10.11 10.19
CA THR A 36 15.70 -11.04 11.32
C THR A 36 15.81 -10.30 12.66
N GLY A 37 14.67 -9.84 13.21
CA GLY A 37 14.59 -9.36 14.60
C GLY A 37 14.10 -7.93 14.78
N CYS A 38 13.89 -7.18 13.70
CA CYS A 38 13.25 -5.86 13.74
C CYS A 38 11.76 -5.95 13.43
N ASP A 39 10.95 -5.12 14.08
CA ASP A 39 9.54 -4.95 13.74
C ASP A 39 9.36 -3.99 12.54
N SER A 40 8.12 -3.74 12.15
CA SER A 40 7.78 -2.80 11.09
C SER A 40 8.04 -1.33 11.43
N TYR A 41 8.41 -0.99 12.66
CA TYR A 41 8.84 0.37 13.00
C TYR A 41 10.31 0.59 12.65
N ALA A 42 11.14 -0.44 12.78
CA ALA A 42 12.57 -0.40 12.51
C ALA A 42 12.95 -0.76 11.06
N TYR A 43 12.23 -1.70 10.43
CA TYR A 43 12.56 -2.15 9.07
C TYR A 43 11.32 -2.57 8.29
N PRO A 44 11.21 -2.29 6.97
CA PRO A 44 10.04 -2.70 6.18
C PRO A 44 9.79 -4.21 6.23
N GLN A 45 8.58 -4.58 6.69
CA GLN A 45 8.13 -5.97 6.81
C GLN A 45 7.25 -6.38 5.63
N GLY A 46 7.42 -7.62 5.18
CA GLY A 46 6.73 -8.17 4.02
C GLY A 46 7.67 -9.03 3.16
N PRO A 47 7.31 -9.28 1.89
CA PRO A 47 6.12 -8.80 1.21
C PRO A 47 4.85 -9.51 1.70
N TYR A 48 3.84 -8.73 2.06
CA TYR A 48 2.47 -9.22 2.26
C TYR A 48 1.73 -9.27 0.92
N GLY A 49 0.93 -10.32 0.73
CA GLY A 49 0.06 -10.44 -0.45
C GLY A 49 -1.13 -9.48 -0.40
N GLN A 50 -1.93 -9.46 -1.47
CA GLN A 50 -3.21 -8.77 -1.53
C GLN A 50 -3.14 -7.29 -1.09
N GLY A 51 -2.12 -6.57 -1.55
CA GLY A 51 -1.98 -5.14 -1.24
C GLY A 51 -1.75 -4.80 0.23
N GLY A 52 -1.42 -5.79 1.08
CA GLY A 52 -1.28 -5.60 2.52
C GLY A 52 -2.47 -6.13 3.34
N GLY A 53 -3.49 -6.68 2.69
CA GLY A 53 -4.67 -7.24 3.35
C GLY A 53 -5.93 -6.39 3.14
N GLU A 54 -7.04 -6.86 3.70
CA GLU A 54 -8.34 -6.18 3.60
C GLU A 54 -8.34 -4.86 4.38
N ALA A 55 -9.01 -3.83 3.84
CA ALA A 55 -9.10 -2.52 4.47
C ALA A 55 -10.41 -1.77 4.12
N ASP A 56 -10.70 -0.73 4.88
CA ASP A 56 -11.89 0.13 4.70
C ASP A 56 -11.71 1.22 3.63
N CYS A 57 -10.61 1.19 2.88
CA CYS A 57 -10.42 2.04 1.70
C CYS A 57 -9.30 1.52 0.78
N PRO A 58 -9.29 1.95 -0.51
CA PRO A 58 -8.21 1.65 -1.44
C PRO A 58 -6.86 2.20 -0.95
N GLN A 59 -5.88 1.32 -0.78
CA GLN A 59 -4.55 1.64 -0.28
C GLN A 59 -3.59 2.01 -1.41
N HIS A 60 -2.70 2.96 -1.12
CA HIS A 60 -1.66 3.39 -2.05
C HIS A 60 -0.31 3.36 -1.35
N CYS A 61 0.76 3.22 -2.13
CA CYS A 61 2.10 3.37 -1.59
C CYS A 61 2.28 4.80 -1.08
N ASP A 62 2.70 4.95 0.17
CA ASP A 62 2.86 6.26 0.81
C ASP A 62 3.90 7.15 0.11
N ALA A 63 4.96 6.54 -0.43
CA ALA A 63 6.04 7.27 -1.10
C ALA A 63 5.75 7.67 -2.55
N CYS A 64 4.99 6.87 -3.31
CA CYS A 64 4.82 7.08 -4.76
C CYS A 64 3.36 7.09 -5.24
N SER A 65 2.41 7.00 -4.31
CA SER A 65 0.97 6.98 -4.56
C SER A 65 0.50 5.88 -5.52
N ARG A 66 1.30 4.82 -5.72
CA ARG A 66 0.89 3.67 -6.54
C ARG A 66 -0.23 2.91 -5.84
N PHE A 67 -1.34 2.66 -6.55
CA PHE A 67 -2.43 1.83 -6.06
C PHE A 67 -1.95 0.41 -5.72
N LEU A 68 -2.32 -0.08 -4.54
CA LEU A 68 -1.86 -1.36 -4.00
C LEU A 68 -2.86 -2.50 -4.18
N GLU A 69 -4.01 -2.30 -4.83
CA GLU A 69 -4.93 -3.38 -5.21
C GLU A 69 -5.34 -4.28 -4.03
N ASN A 70 -5.53 -3.68 -2.85
CA ASN A 70 -5.96 -4.41 -1.67
C ASN A 70 -7.45 -4.77 -1.77
N PRO A 71 -7.88 -5.91 -1.22
CA PRO A 71 -9.29 -6.18 -1.04
C PRO A 71 -9.91 -5.15 -0.08
N LEU A 72 -11.21 -4.92 -0.24
CA LEU A 72 -11.97 -3.99 0.58
C LEU A 72 -12.97 -4.73 1.45
N THR A 73 -13.15 -4.21 2.67
CA THR A 73 -14.32 -4.54 3.51
C THR A 73 -15.60 -4.00 2.87
N SER A 74 -16.76 -4.34 3.44
CA SER A 74 -18.04 -3.72 3.07
C SER A 74 -17.99 -2.19 3.15
N ASP A 75 -17.33 -1.66 4.17
CA ASP A 75 -17.20 -0.21 4.39
C ASP A 75 -16.26 0.41 3.36
N GLY A 76 -15.22 -0.32 2.96
CA GLY A 76 -14.35 0.09 1.85
C GLY A 76 -15.05 0.16 0.50
N TYR A 77 -15.95 -0.79 0.21
CA TYR A 77 -16.79 -0.71 -1.00
C TYR A 77 -17.74 0.48 -0.96
N ALA A 78 -18.34 0.77 0.19
CA ALA A 78 -19.19 1.96 0.36
C ALA A 78 -18.40 3.25 0.13
N TYR A 79 -17.22 3.37 0.75
CA TYR A 79 -16.31 4.51 0.59
C TYR A 79 -15.90 4.72 -0.87
N ALA A 80 -15.49 3.66 -1.57
CA ALA A 80 -15.05 3.76 -2.96
C ALA A 80 -16.18 4.22 -3.90
N ARG A 81 -17.41 3.73 -3.69
CA ARG A 81 -18.59 4.16 -4.46
C ARG A 81 -18.95 5.61 -4.19
N GLU A 82 -18.92 6.04 -2.94
CA GLU A 82 -19.15 7.44 -2.56
C GLU A 82 -18.17 8.37 -3.27
N LYS A 83 -16.86 8.04 -3.23
CA LYS A 83 -15.83 8.86 -3.90
C LYS A 83 -15.96 8.90 -5.41
N LEU A 84 -16.39 7.80 -6.04
CA LEU A 84 -16.70 7.76 -7.47
C LEU A 84 -17.89 8.66 -7.81
N ALA A 85 -18.97 8.60 -7.03
CA ALA A 85 -20.17 9.41 -7.23
C ALA A 85 -19.92 10.91 -7.01
N GLU A 86 -19.07 11.26 -6.04
CA GLU A 86 -18.64 12.65 -5.82
C GLU A 86 -17.85 13.21 -7.02
N GLY A 87 -17.16 12.34 -7.77
CA GLY A 87 -16.31 12.72 -8.90
C GLY A 87 -15.14 13.64 -8.52
N ARG A 88 -14.82 13.75 -7.23
CA ARG A 88 -13.79 14.63 -6.69
C ARG A 88 -12.53 13.83 -6.39
N GLY A 89 -11.45 14.17 -7.08
CA GLY A 89 -10.15 13.53 -6.88
C GLY A 89 -9.37 13.43 -8.18
N ASN A 90 -8.32 12.61 -8.18
CA ASN A 90 -7.57 12.31 -9.39
C ASN A 90 -8.38 11.32 -10.25
N ALA A 91 -8.79 11.73 -11.46
CA ALA A 91 -9.61 10.93 -12.35
C ALA A 91 -8.99 9.58 -12.72
N ALA A 92 -7.66 9.51 -12.89
CA ALA A 92 -6.97 8.26 -13.19
C ALA A 92 -6.97 7.29 -12.00
N VAL A 93 -6.89 7.83 -10.78
CA VAL A 93 -6.96 7.02 -9.54
C VAL A 93 -8.38 6.47 -9.37
N LEU A 94 -9.40 7.31 -9.54
CA LEU A 94 -10.79 6.89 -9.47
C LEU A 94 -11.11 5.82 -10.52
N GLU A 95 -10.62 5.98 -11.76
CA GLU A 95 -10.79 4.99 -12.81
C GLU A 95 -10.08 3.67 -12.50
N ALA A 96 -8.89 3.71 -11.91
CA ALA A 96 -8.19 2.52 -11.46
C ALA A 96 -8.99 1.76 -10.38
N TRP A 97 -9.61 2.48 -9.44
CA TRP A 97 -10.48 1.86 -8.43
C TRP A 97 -11.72 1.25 -9.07
N ARG A 98 -12.39 2.00 -9.96
CA ARG A 98 -13.59 1.56 -10.66
C ARG A 98 -13.33 0.26 -11.44
N ALA A 99 -12.23 0.22 -12.18
CA ALA A 99 -11.84 -0.94 -12.98
C ALA A 99 -11.46 -2.14 -12.11
N PHE A 100 -10.67 -1.95 -11.05
CA PHE A 100 -10.19 -3.04 -10.22
C PHE A 100 -11.28 -3.65 -9.33
N TYR A 101 -12.17 -2.82 -8.78
CA TYR A 101 -13.27 -3.26 -7.90
C TYR A 101 -14.60 -3.46 -8.64
N GLU A 102 -14.60 -3.35 -9.98
CA GLU A 102 -15.78 -3.53 -10.83
C GLU A 102 -16.99 -2.68 -10.36
N LEU A 103 -16.73 -1.41 -10.02
CA LEU A 103 -17.75 -0.51 -9.47
C LEU A 103 -18.55 0.16 -10.59
N GLU A 104 -19.87 0.19 -10.41
CA GLU A 104 -20.77 0.97 -11.25
C GLU A 104 -20.93 2.38 -10.67
N VAL A 105 -20.89 3.38 -11.55
CA VAL A 105 -21.22 4.77 -11.20
C VAL A 105 -22.73 4.92 -11.41
N ALA A 106 -23.45 5.24 -10.34
CA ALA A 106 -24.89 5.49 -10.36
C ALA A 106 -25.22 6.86 -10.94
#